data_AF-A0A914CT90-F1
#
_entry.id   AF-A0A914CT90-F1
#
_cell.length_a   1.000
_cell.length_b   1.000
_cell.length_c   1.000
_cell.angle_alpha   90.00
_cell.angle_beta   90.00
_cell.angle_gamma   90.00
#
_symmetry.space_group_name_H-M   'P 1'
#
loop_
_entity.id
_entity.type
_entity.pdbx_description
1 polymer ?
#
loop_
_entity_poly.entity_id
_entity_poly.type
_entity_poly.pdbx_seq_one_letter_code
_entity_poly.pdbx_strand_id
1 'polypeptide(L)'
;MTEYGAIDLDKIYSERKYFLKNSIKIEPDDEEQEYLPKDRYKLVYFIILLHGIGTLIPWNMFISIAPQYFIDFKLQPANSSKPEYAVNFFSYLGVCSQFPNLVVNFLNLFIVVKDGLAPRIVLALFVLLASCMVTLIFVFIDTSYYTFGYFLITMLSVIILNSANGIYQNSMFGIIADFPPQYINASIMGMNFCGIFIAVLLIITTLGANDVQWSAFYYFLIALLVVVFCIVSFFILQKLVTYDISRQSKKDITH
;
A
#
# COMPACT_ATOMS: atom_id res chain seq x y z
N MET A 1 -31.47 -13.30 5.02
CA MET A 1 -30.65 -12.69 3.96
C MET A 1 -29.40 -12.19 4.66
N THR A 2 -28.28 -12.82 4.35
CA THR A 2 -26.93 -12.78 4.97
C THR A 2 -26.51 -11.47 5.64
N GLU A 3 -26.45 -11.49 6.97
CA GLU A 3 -25.72 -10.53 7.80
C GLU A 3 -24.37 -11.19 8.16
N TYR A 4 -23.41 -11.15 7.23
CA TYR A 4 -22.01 -11.43 7.55
C TYR A 4 -21.48 -10.20 8.29
N GLY A 5 -21.68 -10.17 9.60
CA GLY A 5 -21.07 -9.19 10.48
C GLY A 5 -19.56 -9.20 10.26
N ALA A 6 -19.00 -8.07 9.84
CA ALA A 6 -17.57 -7.88 9.79
C ALA A 6 -17.03 -8.15 11.21
N ILE A 7 -16.21 -9.20 11.33
CA ILE A 7 -15.58 -9.57 12.58
C ILE A 7 -14.61 -8.43 12.92
N ASP A 8 -14.93 -7.68 13.97
CA ASP A 8 -14.09 -6.60 14.50
C ASP A 8 -12.86 -7.22 15.17
N LEU A 9 -11.85 -7.46 14.35
CA LEU A 9 -10.60 -8.11 14.74
C LEU A 9 -9.93 -7.33 15.87
N ASP A 10 -9.92 -6.00 15.83
CA ASP A 10 -9.32 -5.16 16.89
C ASP A 10 -9.99 -5.42 18.25
N LYS A 11 -11.32 -5.52 18.27
CA LYS A 11 -12.06 -5.81 19.50
C LYS A 11 -11.68 -7.19 20.05
N ILE A 12 -11.62 -8.21 19.20
CA ILE A 12 -11.27 -9.59 19.61
C ILE A 12 -9.82 -9.68 20.09
N TYR A 13 -8.89 -8.98 19.43
CA TYR A 13 -7.49 -8.90 19.87
C TYR A 13 -7.36 -8.16 21.20
N SER A 14 -8.08 -7.06 21.40
CA SER A 14 -8.07 -6.30 22.66
C SER A 14 -8.66 -7.10 23.83
N GLU A 15 -9.78 -7.81 23.59
CA GLU A 15 -10.43 -8.65 24.60
C GLU A 15 -9.51 -9.81 24.96
N ARG A 16 -8.86 -10.47 23.98
CA ARG A 16 -7.90 -11.54 24.24
C ARG A 16 -6.68 -11.06 25.03
N LYS A 17 -6.14 -9.87 24.72
CA LYS A 17 -5.02 -9.25 25.46
C LYS A 17 -5.42 -8.93 26.91
N TYR A 18 -6.65 -8.47 27.12
CA TYR A 18 -7.21 -8.22 28.46
C TYR A 18 -7.44 -9.51 29.26
N PHE A 19 -8.01 -10.55 28.62
CA PHE A 19 -8.22 -11.85 29.24
C PHE A 19 -6.90 -12.50 29.64
N LEU A 20 -5.91 -12.56 28.74
CA LEU A 20 -4.60 -13.16 29.02
C LEU A 20 -3.84 -12.45 30.15
N LYS A 21 -3.91 -11.12 30.19
CA LYS A 21 -3.29 -10.30 31.26
C LYS A 21 -3.93 -10.56 32.64
N ASN A 22 -5.22 -10.89 32.68
CA ASN A 22 -5.94 -11.11 33.93
C ASN A 22 -5.99 -12.59 34.36
N SER A 23 -5.72 -13.54 33.47
CA SER A 23 -5.71 -14.98 33.78
C SER A 23 -4.34 -15.52 34.22
N ILE A 24 -3.26 -14.75 34.06
CA ILE A 24 -1.90 -15.15 34.45
C ILE A 24 -1.47 -14.30 35.65
N LYS A 25 -1.41 -14.89 36.85
CA LYS A 25 -0.64 -14.33 37.96
C LYS A 25 0.84 -14.50 37.61
N ILE A 26 1.48 -13.43 37.14
CA ILE A 26 2.87 -13.44 36.70
C ILE A 26 3.79 -13.45 37.93
N GLU A 27 4.53 -14.54 38.11
CA GLU A 27 5.75 -14.59 38.92
C GLU A 27 6.90 -14.05 38.05
N PRO A 28 7.74 -13.11 38.54
CA PRO A 28 8.64 -12.35 37.69
C PRO A 28 9.98 -13.08 37.54
N ASP A 29 10.11 -13.96 36.56
CA ASP A 29 11.39 -14.35 35.94
C ASP A 29 11.10 -15.42 34.87
N ASP A 30 10.73 -14.97 33.67
CA ASP A 30 11.03 -15.62 32.39
C ASP A 30 10.46 -14.72 31.28
N GLU A 31 11.30 -14.41 30.30
CA GLU A 31 11.05 -13.46 29.20
C GLU A 31 9.65 -13.61 28.59
N GLU A 32 8.99 -12.47 28.34
CA GLU A 32 7.69 -12.32 27.67
C GLU A 32 7.66 -13.00 26.28
N GLN A 33 7.54 -14.33 26.23
CA GLN A 33 7.06 -15.03 25.05
C GLN A 33 5.53 -14.95 25.04
N GLU A 34 5.04 -13.84 24.51
CA GLU A 34 3.64 -13.67 24.10
C GLU A 34 3.23 -14.91 23.27
N TYR A 35 2.30 -15.72 23.80
CA TYR A 35 1.82 -16.96 23.18
C TYR A 35 1.02 -16.68 21.90
N LEU A 36 1.72 -16.24 20.86
CA LEU A 36 1.22 -16.21 19.50
C LEU A 36 1.45 -17.59 18.85
N PRO A 37 0.46 -18.11 18.11
CA PRO A 37 0.61 -19.37 17.42
C PRO A 37 1.80 -19.28 16.46
N LYS A 38 2.70 -20.27 16.55
CA LYS A 38 3.90 -20.36 15.71
C LYS A 38 3.50 -20.37 14.23
N ASP A 39 3.88 -19.34 13.45
CA ASP A 39 3.66 -19.29 12.00
C ASP A 39 4.47 -20.41 11.32
N ARG A 40 3.84 -21.58 11.16
CA ARG A 40 4.54 -22.82 10.75
C ARG A 40 5.11 -22.75 9.34
N TYR A 41 4.67 -21.80 8.51
CA TYR A 41 5.10 -21.66 7.12
C TYR A 41 5.72 -20.29 6.80
N LYS A 42 5.93 -19.43 7.81
CA LYS A 42 6.37 -18.02 7.64
C LYS A 42 5.49 -17.26 6.62
N LEU A 43 4.25 -17.70 6.45
CA LEU A 43 3.40 -17.20 5.38
C LEU A 43 2.91 -15.79 5.73
N VAL A 44 2.64 -15.51 7.01
CA VAL A 44 2.30 -14.16 7.49
C VAL A 44 3.49 -13.22 7.29
N TYR A 45 4.72 -13.71 7.52
CA TYR A 45 5.94 -12.94 7.29
C TYR A 45 6.08 -12.52 5.82
N PHE A 46 5.90 -13.45 4.87
CA PHE A 46 5.97 -13.14 3.44
C PHE A 46 4.84 -12.24 2.96
N ILE A 47 3.63 -12.39 3.52
CA ILE A 47 2.52 -11.48 3.24
C ILE A 47 2.90 -10.06 3.67
N ILE A 48 3.38 -9.88 4.91
CA ILE A 48 3.76 -8.55 5.42
C ILE A 48 4.91 -7.95 4.60
N LEU A 49 5.88 -8.76 4.18
CA LEU A 49 6.94 -8.33 3.27
C LEU A 49 6.37 -7.85 1.93
N LEU A 50 5.44 -8.60 1.33
CA LEU A 50 4.74 -8.20 0.10
C LEU A 50 3.97 -6.88 0.29
N HIS A 51 3.31 -6.68 1.43
CA HIS A 51 2.63 -5.42 1.73
C HIS A 51 3.61 -4.26 1.83
N GLY A 52 4.80 -4.45 2.41
CA GLY A 52 5.89 -3.48 2.39
C GLY A 52 6.28 -3.07 0.97
N ILE A 53 6.41 -4.03 0.05
CA ILE A 53 6.62 -3.76 -1.38
C ILE A 53 5.44 -2.96 -1.97
N GLY A 54 4.21 -3.41 -1.70
CA GLY A 54 2.99 -2.81 -2.24
C GLY A 54 2.74 -1.37 -1.81
N THR A 55 3.21 -0.96 -0.62
CA THR A 55 3.10 0.44 -0.15
C THR A 55 3.97 1.42 -0.94
N LEU A 56 5.02 0.96 -1.63
CA LEU A 56 5.95 1.85 -2.32
C LEU A 56 5.91 1.71 -3.83
N ILE A 57 5.58 0.52 -4.36
CA ILE A 57 5.64 0.28 -5.81
C ILE A 57 4.82 1.28 -6.64
N PRO A 58 3.53 1.58 -6.33
CA PRO A 58 2.74 2.48 -7.17
C PRO A 58 3.36 3.87 -7.32
N TRP A 59 3.80 4.44 -6.20
CA TRP A 59 4.41 5.77 -6.16
C TRP A 59 5.80 5.79 -6.80
N ASN A 60 6.63 4.80 -6.48
CA ASN A 60 7.98 4.74 -7.02
C ASN A 60 7.99 4.51 -8.53
N MET A 61 7.12 3.64 -9.06
CA MET A 61 6.96 3.46 -10.51
C MET A 61 6.55 4.76 -11.20
N PHE A 62 5.61 5.50 -10.60
CA PHE A 62 5.12 6.77 -11.12
C PHE A 62 6.24 7.81 -11.24
N ILE A 63 7.01 8.01 -10.17
CA ILE A 63 8.12 8.99 -10.19
C ILE A 63 9.21 8.57 -11.17
N SER A 64 9.56 7.28 -11.19
CA SER A 64 10.69 6.79 -11.99
C SER A 64 10.48 6.99 -13.49
N ILE A 65 9.27 6.75 -14.00
CA ILE A 65 8.97 6.96 -15.43
C ILE A 65 8.70 8.44 -15.76
N ALA A 66 8.55 9.31 -14.76
CA ALA A 66 8.02 10.65 -14.97
C ALA A 66 8.79 11.56 -15.94
N PRO A 67 10.13 11.59 -15.94
CA PRO A 67 10.88 12.39 -16.90
C PRO A 67 10.53 12.02 -18.34
N GLN A 68 10.63 10.72 -18.65
CA GLN A 68 10.45 10.21 -20.02
C GLN A 68 8.99 10.25 -20.45
N TYR A 69 8.07 9.78 -19.59
CA TYR A 69 6.67 9.59 -19.97
C TYR A 69 5.80 10.84 -19.76
N PHE A 70 5.83 11.45 -18.57
CA PHE A 70 4.96 12.60 -18.30
C PHE A 70 5.54 13.87 -18.94
N ILE A 71 6.82 14.17 -18.68
CA ILE A 71 7.41 15.46 -19.07
C ILE A 71 7.76 15.49 -20.57
N ASP A 72 8.50 14.49 -21.05
CA ASP A 72 9.07 14.51 -22.41
C ASP A 72 8.14 13.92 -23.48
N PHE A 73 7.15 13.12 -23.10
CA PHE A 73 6.22 12.48 -24.03
C PHE A 73 4.79 13.05 -23.94
N LYS A 74 4.08 12.89 -22.82
CA LYS A 74 2.66 13.28 -22.72
C LYS A 74 2.41 14.78 -22.57
N LEU A 75 3.32 15.50 -21.92
CA LEU A 75 3.19 16.94 -21.67
C LEU A 75 3.92 17.82 -22.70
N GLN A 76 4.54 17.22 -23.71
CA GLN A 76 5.23 17.90 -24.79
C GLN A 76 4.25 18.16 -25.94
N PRO A 77 3.85 19.42 -26.21
CA PRO A 77 2.98 19.71 -27.34
C PRO A 77 3.75 19.59 -28.66
N ALA A 78 3.06 19.13 -29.71
CA ALA A 78 3.69 18.77 -30.99
C ALA A 78 4.48 19.91 -31.66
N ASN A 79 4.07 21.17 -31.47
CA ASN A 79 4.61 22.34 -32.19
C ASN A 79 4.95 23.53 -31.28
N SER A 80 5.20 23.31 -29.98
CA SER A 80 5.55 24.40 -29.07
C SER A 80 6.68 24.04 -28.12
N SER A 81 7.27 25.07 -27.51
CA SER A 81 8.18 24.89 -26.37
C SER A 81 7.47 24.16 -25.23
N LYS A 82 8.27 23.47 -24.41
CA LYS A 82 7.79 22.76 -23.24
C LYS A 82 7.10 23.76 -22.29
N PRO A 83 5.84 23.52 -21.88
CA PRO A 83 5.10 24.45 -21.04
C PRO A 83 5.69 24.50 -19.62
N GLU A 84 5.49 25.62 -18.92
CA GLU A 84 6.04 25.87 -17.59
C GLU A 84 5.67 24.74 -16.59
N TYR A 85 4.44 24.25 -16.64
CA TYR A 85 3.97 23.16 -15.75
C TYR A 85 4.69 21.83 -15.99
N ALA A 86 5.21 21.59 -17.20
CA ALA A 86 6.02 20.42 -17.51
C ALA A 86 7.48 20.60 -17.05
N VAL A 87 8.02 21.82 -17.15
CA VAL A 87 9.36 22.15 -16.62
C VAL A 87 9.38 22.04 -15.08
N ASN A 88 8.36 22.59 -14.43
CA ASN A 88 8.21 22.58 -12.97
C ASN A 88 7.45 21.34 -12.46
N PHE A 89 7.35 20.28 -13.27
CA PHE A 89 6.52 19.11 -12.97
C PHE A 89 6.85 18.49 -11.61
N PHE A 90 8.12 18.30 -11.27
CA PHE A 90 8.53 17.72 -9.99
C PHE A 90 8.17 18.60 -8.78
N SER A 91 8.19 19.92 -8.94
CA SER A 91 7.76 20.85 -7.88
C SER A 91 6.26 20.71 -7.61
N TYR A 92 5.44 20.69 -8.67
CA TYR A 92 4.00 20.45 -8.53
C TYR A 92 3.71 19.06 -7.99
N LEU A 93 4.42 18.04 -8.49
CA LEU A 93 4.30 16.66 -8.07
C LEU A 93 4.57 16.51 -6.57
N GLY A 94 5.67 17.09 -6.07
CA GLY A 94 6.05 17.03 -4.67
C GLY A 94 5.04 17.71 -3.74
N VAL A 95 4.52 18.88 -4.13
CA VAL A 95 3.47 19.56 -3.34
C VAL A 95 2.18 18.75 -3.34
N CYS A 96 1.74 18.26 -4.51
CA CYS A 96 0.52 17.46 -4.66
C CYS A 96 0.61 16.11 -3.95
N SER A 97 1.79 15.49 -3.88
CA SER A 97 1.97 14.20 -3.20
C SER A 97 2.09 14.37 -1.68
N GLN A 98 2.86 15.36 -1.21
CA GLN A 98 3.25 15.42 0.20
C GLN A 98 2.25 16.20 1.07
N PHE A 99 1.78 17.36 0.61
CA PHE A 99 0.95 18.23 1.44
C PHE A 99 -0.45 17.63 1.70
N PRO A 100 -1.19 17.16 0.68
CA PRO A 100 -2.48 16.50 0.91
C PRO A 100 -2.37 15.23 1.73
N ASN A 101 -1.34 14.41 1.50
CA ASN A 101 -1.09 13.20 2.26
C ASN A 101 -0.85 13.50 3.75
N LEU A 102 -0.11 14.57 4.06
CA LEU A 102 0.05 15.05 5.44
C LEU A 102 -1.28 15.43 6.06
N VAL A 103 -2.10 16.24 5.36
CA VAL A 103 -3.41 16.68 5.85
C VAL A 103 -4.33 15.48 6.10
N VAL A 104 -4.44 14.56 5.15
CA VAL A 104 -5.29 13.36 5.27
C VAL A 104 -4.82 12.48 6.42
N ASN A 105 -3.53 12.20 6.55
CA ASN A 105 -3.02 11.39 7.66
C ASN A 105 -3.20 12.07 9.01
N PHE A 106 -2.99 13.39 9.09
CA PHE A 106 -3.24 14.16 10.31
C PHE A 106 -4.71 14.11 10.72
N LEU A 107 -5.64 14.32 9.78
CA LEU A 107 -7.07 14.18 10.04
C LEU A 107 -7.44 12.75 10.46
N ASN A 108 -6.82 11.74 9.85
CA ASN A 108 -7.05 10.35 10.16
C ASN A 108 -6.66 9.98 11.61
N LEU A 109 -5.77 10.74 12.27
CA LEU A 109 -5.46 10.56 13.71
C LEU A 109 -6.63 10.95 14.61
N PHE A 110 -7.42 11.95 14.22
CA PHE A 110 -8.57 12.41 15.03
C PHE A 110 -9.85 11.61 14.74
N ILE A 111 -9.95 10.99 13.57
CA ILE A 111 -11.11 10.18 13.19
C ILE A 111 -10.96 8.79 13.83
N VAL A 112 -11.57 8.63 14.99
CA VAL A 112 -11.79 7.32 15.62
C VAL A 112 -12.87 6.59 14.84
N VAL A 113 -12.49 5.79 13.83
CA VAL A 113 -13.42 4.92 13.12
C VAL A 113 -13.71 3.70 13.98
N LYS A 114 -15.00 3.44 14.18
CA LYS A 114 -15.54 2.39 15.06
C LYS A 114 -15.35 0.97 14.51
N ASP A 115 -15.04 0.82 13.22
CA ASP A 115 -15.09 -0.46 12.48
C ASP A 115 -13.71 -1.13 12.24
N GLY A 116 -12.68 -0.78 13.01
CA GLY A 116 -11.35 -1.40 12.97
C GLY A 116 -10.45 -0.98 11.78
N LEU A 117 -9.20 -1.46 11.79
CA LEU A 117 -8.18 -1.09 10.79
C LEU A 117 -8.34 -1.79 9.43
N ALA A 118 -8.91 -3.00 9.40
CA ALA A 118 -8.92 -3.83 8.20
C ALA A 118 -9.79 -3.30 7.05
N PRO A 119 -11.02 -2.79 7.27
CA PRO A 119 -11.82 -2.16 6.20
C PRO A 119 -11.12 -0.95 5.58
N ARG A 120 -10.35 -0.18 6.37
CA ARG A 120 -9.58 0.96 5.88
C ARG A 120 -8.51 0.52 4.88
N ILE A 121 -7.81 -0.58 5.16
CA ILE A 121 -6.79 -1.15 4.27
C ILE A 121 -7.42 -1.62 2.97
N VAL A 122 -8.53 -2.35 3.04
CA VAL A 122 -9.24 -2.84 1.84
C VAL A 122 -9.67 -1.66 0.97
N LEU A 123 -10.31 -0.65 1.55
CA LEU A 123 -10.73 0.55 0.83
C LEU A 123 -9.54 1.27 0.18
N ALA A 124 -8.46 1.48 0.94
CA ALA A 124 -7.26 2.14 0.43
C ALA A 124 -6.62 1.36 -0.74
N LEU A 125 -6.55 0.03 -0.65
CA LEU A 125 -6.03 -0.81 -1.73
C LEU A 125 -6.90 -0.74 -3.01
N PHE A 126 -8.23 -0.68 -2.87
CA PHE A 126 -9.11 -0.49 -4.03
C PHE A 126 -8.96 0.90 -4.67
N VAL A 127 -8.76 1.95 -3.87
CA VAL A 127 -8.47 3.29 -4.39
C VAL A 127 -7.12 3.32 -5.11
N LEU A 128 -6.09 2.67 -4.55
CA LEU A 128 -4.79 2.51 -5.21
C LEU A 128 -4.91 1.75 -6.53
N LEU A 129 -5.67 0.65 -6.56
CA LEU A 129 -5.92 -0.13 -7.76
C LEU A 129 -6.61 0.72 -8.85
N ALA A 130 -7.64 1.47 -8.47
CA ALA A 130 -8.35 2.37 -9.38
C ALA A 130 -7.42 3.47 -9.93
N SER A 131 -6.58 4.08 -9.09
CA SER A 131 -5.65 5.13 -9.51
C SER A 131 -4.57 4.59 -10.47
N CYS A 132 -4.04 3.40 -10.20
CA CYS A 132 -3.14 2.69 -11.12
C CYS A 132 -3.83 2.37 -12.46
N MET A 133 -5.09 1.91 -12.43
CA MET A 133 -5.85 1.58 -13.63
C MET A 133 -6.15 2.81 -14.48
N VAL A 134 -6.53 3.94 -13.86
CA VAL A 134 -6.71 5.22 -14.55
C VAL A 134 -5.42 5.61 -15.27
N THR A 135 -4.29 5.60 -14.55
CA THR A 135 -2.99 5.97 -15.11
C THR A 135 -2.59 5.06 -16.28
N LEU A 136 -2.84 3.74 -16.16
CA LEU A 136 -2.58 2.76 -17.21
C LEU A 136 -3.44 2.99 -18.47
N ILE A 137 -4.73 3.31 -18.31
CA ILE A 137 -5.62 3.62 -19.44
C ILE A 137 -5.13 4.86 -20.19
N PHE A 138 -4.71 5.89 -19.45
CA PHE A 138 -4.18 7.13 -20.05
C PHE A 138 -2.89 6.95 -20.85
N VAL A 139 -2.17 5.83 -20.70
CA VAL A 139 -1.01 5.51 -21.54
C VAL A 139 -1.37 5.49 -23.02
N PHE A 140 -2.52 4.91 -23.37
CA PHE A 140 -2.94 4.76 -24.77
C PHE A 140 -3.83 5.89 -25.29
N ILE A 141 -4.31 6.78 -24.41
CA ILE A 141 -5.12 7.94 -24.82
C ILE A 141 -4.21 9.05 -25.34
N ASP A 142 -4.48 9.55 -26.54
CA ASP A 142 -3.78 10.73 -27.06
C ASP A 142 -4.26 12.01 -26.35
N THR A 143 -3.33 12.69 -25.69
CA THR A 143 -3.58 13.91 -24.90
C THR A 143 -2.98 15.16 -25.54
N SER A 144 -2.51 15.06 -26.79
CA SER A 144 -1.77 16.14 -27.49
C SER A 144 -2.57 17.45 -27.61
N TYR A 145 -3.91 17.37 -27.69
CA TYR A 145 -4.78 18.54 -27.79
C TYR A 145 -5.21 19.13 -26.43
N TYR A 146 -5.12 18.35 -25.34
CA TYR A 146 -5.62 18.72 -24.01
C TYR A 146 -4.55 18.54 -22.92
N THR A 147 -3.32 18.94 -23.23
CA THR A 147 -2.12 18.71 -22.40
C THR A 147 -2.25 19.28 -20.98
N PHE A 148 -2.82 20.49 -20.84
CA PHE A 148 -3.06 21.08 -19.51
C PHE A 148 -4.14 20.32 -18.72
N GLY A 149 -5.21 19.87 -19.39
CA GLY A 149 -6.24 19.05 -18.76
C GLY A 149 -5.66 17.71 -18.26
N TYR A 150 -4.82 17.07 -19.07
CA TYR A 150 -4.11 15.86 -18.67
C TYR A 150 -3.19 16.08 -17.48
N PHE A 151 -2.45 17.20 -17.44
CA PHE A 151 -1.64 17.58 -16.29
C PHE A 151 -2.47 17.67 -14.99
N LEU A 152 -3.63 18.35 -15.03
CA LEU A 152 -4.50 18.47 -13.85
C LEU A 152 -5.06 17.11 -13.40
N ILE A 153 -5.50 16.27 -14.34
CA ILE A 153 -5.98 14.91 -14.03
C ILE A 153 -4.85 14.08 -13.40
N THR A 154 -3.63 14.20 -13.92
CA THR A 154 -2.45 13.51 -13.40
C THR A 154 -2.16 13.95 -11.96
N MET A 155 -2.15 15.27 -11.69
CA MET A 155 -1.92 15.79 -10.34
C MET A 155 -3.03 15.37 -9.36
N LEU A 156 -4.30 15.41 -9.78
CA LEU A 156 -5.41 14.92 -8.96
C LEU A 156 -5.26 13.42 -8.64
N SER A 157 -4.84 12.62 -9.62
CA SER A 157 -4.61 11.19 -9.43
C SER A 157 -3.47 10.93 -8.44
N VAL A 158 -2.40 11.75 -8.48
CA VAL A 158 -1.29 11.70 -7.52
C VAL A 158 -1.73 12.05 -6.09
N ILE A 159 -2.61 13.04 -5.93
CA ILE A 159 -3.19 13.41 -4.62
C ILE A 159 -3.96 12.23 -4.05
N ILE A 160 -4.85 11.63 -4.85
CA ILE A 160 -5.67 10.48 -4.44
C ILE A 160 -4.78 9.27 -4.12
N LEU A 161 -3.81 8.98 -4.99
CA LEU A 161 -2.88 7.86 -4.83
C LEU A 161 -2.08 7.99 -3.53
N ASN A 162 -1.47 9.14 -3.27
CA ASN A 162 -0.64 9.33 -2.08
C ASN A 162 -1.47 9.34 -0.79
N SER A 163 -2.67 9.93 -0.82
CA SER A 163 -3.58 9.91 0.33
C SER A 163 -4.02 8.48 0.68
N ALA A 164 -4.41 7.69 -0.32
CA ALA A 164 -4.75 6.28 -0.12
C ALA A 164 -3.53 5.47 0.35
N ASN A 165 -2.35 5.75 -0.21
CA ASN A 165 -1.11 5.08 0.18
C ASN A 165 -0.73 5.38 1.64
N GLY A 166 -0.88 6.61 2.11
CA GLY A 166 -0.67 6.98 3.51
C GLY A 166 -1.60 6.26 4.47
N ILE A 167 -2.90 6.20 4.14
CA ILE A 167 -3.89 5.45 4.93
C ILE A 167 -3.53 3.96 4.96
N TYR A 168 -3.20 3.39 3.81
CA TYR A 168 -2.81 1.99 3.67
C TYR A 168 -1.57 1.67 4.51
N GLN A 169 -0.48 2.45 4.37
CA GLN A 169 0.76 2.26 5.11
C GLN A 169 0.55 2.39 6.62
N ASN A 170 -0.12 3.44 7.07
CA ASN A 170 -0.37 3.69 8.49
C ASN A 170 -1.25 2.60 9.12
N SER A 171 -2.31 2.17 8.42
CA SER A 171 -3.20 1.13 8.92
C SER A 171 -2.52 -0.24 8.93
N MET A 172 -1.68 -0.55 7.93
CA MET A 172 -0.88 -1.78 7.93
C MET A 172 0.11 -1.81 9.09
N PHE A 173 0.83 -0.71 9.37
CA PHE A 173 1.69 -0.65 10.55
C PHE A 173 0.90 -0.74 11.86
N GLY A 174 -0.32 -0.22 11.90
CA GLY A 174 -1.24 -0.42 13.02
C GLY A 174 -1.52 -1.90 13.29
N ILE A 175 -1.85 -2.69 12.26
CA ILE A 175 -2.05 -4.15 12.40
C ILE A 175 -0.73 -4.85 12.77
N ILE A 176 0.38 -4.50 12.12
CA ILE A 176 1.67 -5.16 12.33
C ILE A 176 2.22 -4.89 13.75
N ALA A 177 1.84 -3.78 14.39
CA ALA A 177 2.26 -3.44 15.75
C ALA A 177 1.77 -4.44 16.81
N ASP A 178 0.70 -5.19 16.53
CA ASP A 178 0.22 -6.27 17.40
C ASP A 178 0.96 -7.60 17.19
N PHE A 179 1.85 -7.67 16.19
CA PHE A 179 2.71 -8.82 15.94
C PHE A 179 4.11 -8.61 16.53
N PRO A 180 4.89 -9.69 16.75
CA PRO A 180 6.25 -9.59 17.23
C PRO A 180 7.12 -8.68 16.36
N PRO A 181 8.12 -7.99 16.93
CA PRO A 181 8.91 -6.96 16.22
C PRO A 181 9.52 -7.40 14.88
N GLN A 182 9.79 -8.69 14.72
CA GLN A 182 10.27 -9.29 13.46
C GLN A 182 9.36 -9.03 12.24
N TYR A 183 8.05 -8.79 12.44
CA TYR A 183 7.12 -8.52 11.35
C TYR A 183 7.16 -7.05 10.89
N ILE A 184 7.45 -6.11 11.79
CA ILE A 184 7.77 -4.72 11.41
C ILE A 184 9.00 -4.72 10.50
N ASN A 185 10.04 -5.48 10.89
CA ASN A 185 11.25 -5.63 10.09
C ASN A 185 10.97 -6.26 8.72
N ALA A 186 10.02 -7.20 8.63
CA ALA A 186 9.61 -7.79 7.35
C ALA A 186 9.00 -6.74 6.39
N SER A 187 8.16 -5.86 6.92
CA SER A 187 7.55 -4.76 6.15
C SER A 187 8.61 -3.78 5.64
N ILE A 188 9.52 -3.34 6.52
CA ILE A 188 10.64 -2.44 6.16
C ILE A 188 11.57 -3.12 5.14
N MET A 189 11.83 -4.42 5.30
CA MET A 189 12.60 -5.20 4.33
C MET A 189 11.93 -5.20 2.95
N GLY A 190 10.61 -5.38 2.89
CA GLY A 190 9.83 -5.28 1.64
C GLY A 190 9.97 -3.91 0.97
N MET A 191 9.91 -2.82 1.75
CA MET A 191 10.13 -1.47 1.24
C MET A 191 11.52 -1.29 0.61
N ASN A 192 12.56 -1.83 1.25
CA ASN A 192 13.92 -1.80 0.71
C ASN A 192 14.04 -2.62 -0.59
N PHE A 193 13.43 -3.80 -0.64
CA PHE A 193 13.37 -4.61 -1.85
C PHE A 193 12.69 -3.90 -3.01
N CYS A 194 11.59 -3.17 -2.74
CA CYS A 194 10.96 -2.31 -3.74
C CYS A 194 11.96 -1.29 -4.30
N GLY A 195 12.73 -0.60 -3.46
CA GLY A 195 13.71 0.38 -3.92
C GLY A 195 14.76 -0.22 -4.86
N ILE A 196 15.30 -1.39 -4.51
CA ILE A 196 16.25 -2.13 -5.36
C ILE A 196 15.62 -2.53 -6.69
N PHE A 197 14.40 -3.08 -6.65
CA PHE A 197 13.67 -3.51 -7.85
C PHE A 197 13.43 -2.34 -8.81
N ILE A 198 13.01 -1.18 -8.29
CA ILE A 198 12.79 0.04 -9.07
C ILE A 198 14.09 0.54 -9.68
N ALA A 199 15.21 0.54 -8.93
CA ALA A 199 16.51 0.96 -9.44
C ALA A 199 16.99 0.08 -10.61
N VAL A 200 16.83 -1.24 -10.49
CA VAL A 200 17.15 -2.19 -11.57
C VAL A 200 16.25 -1.94 -12.79
N LEU A 201 14.94 -1.78 -12.57
CA LEU A 201 13.99 -1.52 -13.65
C LEU A 201 14.33 -0.21 -14.39
N LEU A 202 14.73 0.83 -13.68
CA LEU A 202 15.14 2.11 -14.25
C LEU A 202 16.38 1.96 -15.16
N ILE A 203 17.37 1.19 -14.73
CA ILE A 203 18.57 0.90 -15.54
C ILE A 203 18.18 0.14 -16.81
N ILE A 204 17.38 -0.93 -16.69
CA ILE A 204 16.93 -1.74 -17.82
C ILE A 204 16.15 -0.87 -18.83
N THR A 205 15.27 0.00 -18.33
CA THR A 205 14.42 0.84 -19.17
C THR A 205 15.25 1.92 -19.86
N THR A 206 16.19 2.56 -19.16
CA THR A 206 17.04 3.59 -19.76
C THR A 206 17.96 3.04 -20.85
N LEU A 207 18.42 1.78 -20.72
CA LEU A 207 19.33 1.16 -21.70
C LEU A 207 18.61 0.42 -22.83
N GLY A 208 17.41 -0.10 -22.59
CA GLY A 208 16.72 -1.03 -23.48
C GLY A 208 15.36 -0.58 -24.01
N ALA A 209 14.81 0.54 -23.52
CA ALA A 209 13.52 1.02 -24.00
C ALA A 209 13.65 1.76 -25.34
N ASN A 210 13.10 1.16 -26.38
CA ASN A 210 12.96 1.81 -27.69
C ASN A 210 11.68 2.65 -27.80
N ASP A 211 10.68 2.39 -26.95
CA ASP A 211 9.37 3.04 -26.99
C ASP A 211 8.90 3.42 -25.57
N VAL A 212 8.82 4.73 -25.33
CA VAL A 212 8.43 5.31 -24.03
C VAL A 212 7.00 4.92 -23.63
N GLN A 213 6.09 4.76 -24.62
CA GLN A 213 4.71 4.40 -24.34
C GLN A 213 4.61 2.97 -23.81
N TRP A 214 5.32 2.02 -24.42
CA TRP A 214 5.39 0.65 -23.91
C TRP A 214 6.11 0.54 -22.58
N SER A 215 7.17 1.32 -22.36
CA SER A 215 7.83 1.39 -21.05
C SER A 215 6.86 1.86 -19.97
N ALA A 216 6.14 2.95 -20.19
CA ALA A 216 5.16 3.43 -19.23
C ALA A 216 4.06 2.40 -18.95
N PHE A 217 3.57 1.72 -20.00
CA PHE A 217 2.61 0.63 -19.86
C PHE A 217 3.12 -0.46 -18.90
N TYR A 218 4.34 -0.96 -19.07
CA TYR A 218 4.88 -2.01 -18.22
C TYR A 218 5.10 -1.54 -16.77
N TYR A 219 5.51 -0.29 -16.53
CA TYR A 219 5.65 0.25 -15.18
C TYR A 219 4.32 0.26 -14.43
N PHE A 220 3.27 0.81 -15.06
CA PHE A 220 1.95 0.88 -14.44
C PHE A 220 1.28 -0.50 -14.36
N LEU A 221 1.56 -1.40 -15.30
CA LEU A 221 1.08 -2.79 -15.25
C LEU A 221 1.69 -3.54 -14.06
N ILE A 222 2.99 -3.43 -13.83
CA ILE A 222 3.65 -4.06 -12.66
C ILE A 222 3.05 -3.51 -11.37
N ALA A 223 2.87 -2.18 -11.28
CA ALA A 223 2.24 -1.56 -10.12
C ALA A 223 0.82 -2.10 -9.87
N LEU A 224 0.00 -2.19 -10.93
CA LEU A 224 -1.35 -2.73 -10.85
C LEU A 224 -1.36 -4.19 -10.37
N LEU A 225 -0.51 -5.05 -10.94
CA LEU A 225 -0.43 -6.47 -10.55
C LEU A 225 0.00 -6.64 -9.08
N VAL A 226 0.97 -5.85 -8.61
CA VAL A 226 1.41 -5.89 -7.21
C VAL A 226 0.28 -5.47 -6.27
N VAL A 227 -0.49 -4.44 -6.60
CA VAL A 227 -1.65 -4.03 -5.80
C VAL A 227 -2.71 -5.12 -5.77
N VAL A 228 -2.98 -5.78 -6.91
CA VAL A 228 -3.89 -6.95 -6.96
C VAL A 228 -3.40 -8.07 -6.04
N PHE A 229 -2.10 -8.40 -6.08
CA PHE A 229 -1.53 -9.39 -5.16
C PHE A 229 -1.67 -8.97 -3.69
N CYS A 230 -1.50 -7.68 -3.37
CA CYS A 230 -1.72 -7.16 -2.02
C CYS A 230 -3.18 -7.30 -1.56
N ILE A 231 -4.15 -7.08 -2.44
CA ILE A 231 -5.57 -7.28 -2.12
C ILE A 231 -5.83 -8.75 -1.78
N VAL A 232 -5.36 -9.66 -2.65
CA VAL A 232 -5.55 -11.11 -2.46
C VAL A 232 -4.85 -11.57 -1.17
N SER A 233 -3.60 -11.15 -0.94
CA SER A 233 -2.83 -11.52 0.25
C SER A 233 -3.46 -10.99 1.53
N PHE A 234 -4.06 -9.80 1.50
CA PHE A 234 -4.75 -9.24 2.66
C PHE A 234 -5.96 -10.09 3.08
N PHE A 235 -6.79 -10.52 2.11
CA PHE A 235 -7.91 -11.41 2.41
C PHE A 235 -7.44 -12.77 2.94
N ILE A 236 -6.31 -13.29 2.44
CA ILE A 236 -5.69 -14.51 2.97
C ILE A 236 -5.25 -14.28 4.42
N LEU A 237 -4.61 -13.16 4.73
CA LEU A 237 -4.16 -12.79 6.08
C LEU A 237 -5.34 -12.76 7.07
N GLN A 238 -6.44 -12.10 6.70
CA GLN A 238 -7.65 -12.06 7.55
C GLN A 238 -8.20 -13.46 7.85
N LYS A 239 -8.22 -14.35 6.85
CA LYS A 239 -8.67 -15.74 7.05
C LYS A 239 -7.75 -16.53 7.96
N LEU A 240 -6.44 -16.37 7.83
CA LEU A 240 -5.44 -17.08 8.64
C LEU A 240 -5.52 -16.66 10.11
N VAL A 241 -5.60 -15.35 10.35
CA VAL A 241 -5.77 -14.78 11.69
C VAL A 241 -7.05 -15.31 12.34
N THR A 242 -8.17 -15.26 11.62
CA THR A 242 -9.46 -15.76 12.14
C THR A 242 -9.42 -17.26 12.43
N TYR A 243 -8.77 -18.04 11.55
CA TYR A 243 -8.62 -19.48 11.71
C TYR A 243 -7.83 -19.83 12.98
N ASP A 244 -6.71 -19.17 13.24
CA ASP A 244 -5.89 -19.43 14.42
C ASP A 244 -6.63 -19.09 15.73
N ILE A 245 -7.40 -17.98 15.76
CA ILE A 245 -8.26 -17.63 16.90
C ILE A 245 -9.29 -18.74 17.16
N SER A 246 -9.98 -19.20 16.10
CA SER A 246 -11.00 -20.27 16.23
C SER A 246 -10.42 -21.60 16.72
N ARG A 247 -9.17 -21.89 16.35
CA ARG A 247 -8.47 -23.10 16.76
C ARG A 247 -8.03 -23.05 18.22
N GLN A 248 -7.62 -21.88 18.71
CA GLN A 248 -7.25 -21.69 20.11
C GLN A 248 -8.48 -21.76 21.02
N SER A 249 -9.58 -21.09 20.66
CA SER A 249 -10.85 -21.20 21.40
C SER A 249 -11.34 -22.65 21.55
N LYS A 250 -11.19 -23.48 20.49
CA LYS A 250 -11.53 -24.91 20.60
C LYS A 250 -10.62 -25.70 21.54
N LYS A 251 -9.35 -25.33 21.68
CA LYS A 251 -8.42 -26.01 22.60
C LYS A 251 -8.70 -25.67 24.05
N ASP A 252 -9.06 -24.42 24.32
CA ASP A 252 -9.37 -23.92 25.67
C ASP A 252 -10.69 -24.48 26.22
N ILE A 253 -11.59 -24.97 25.36
CA ILE A 253 -12.85 -25.63 25.75
C ILE A 253 -12.64 -27.13 26.06
N THR A 254 -11.55 -27.73 25.58
CA THR A 254 -11.24 -29.17 25.76
C THR A 254 -10.31 -29.48 26.93
N HIS A 255 -9.91 -28.47 27.70
CA HIS A 255 -9.12 -28.59 28.93
C HIS A 255 -9.90 -27.99 30.11
#